data_AF-A0A833WI03-F1
#
_entry.id   AF-A0A833WI03-F1
#
_cell.length_a   1.000
_cell.length_b   1.000
_cell.length_c   1.000
_cell.angle_alpha   90.00
_cell.angle_beta   90.00
_cell.angle_gamma   90.00
#
_symmetry.space_group_name_H-M   'P 1'
#
loop_
_entity.id
_entity.type
_entity.pdbx_description
1 polymer ?
#
loop_
_entity_poly.entity_id
_entity_poly.type
_entity_poly.pdbx_seq_one_letter_code
_entity_poly.pdbx_strand_id
1 'polypeptide(L)'
;MRALTGLYLSAACCLFGQALAWNQQPDGYEVIDGFDGSESVAAWRRDWTAWKKMEMITNRYSPNDSCNTFLKMNDRFIYDRETQQYTVDKYVDEMQSRVGPIDSVLIWPVYPNIGVDNRNQWDRLRDLPGGGEGVKGVISDFHRRGVRVIIPYNPWDIGNRNESGL
;
A
#
# COMPACT_ATOMS: atom_id res chain seq x y z
N MET A 1 6.90 -44.16 30.85
CA MET A 1 5.86 -44.08 29.80
C MET A 1 5.40 -42.65 29.44
N ARG A 2 5.52 -41.61 30.29
CA ARG A 2 5.12 -40.23 29.93
C ARG A 2 6.16 -39.40 29.16
N ALA A 3 7.45 -39.74 29.24
CA ALA A 3 8.51 -38.98 28.57
C ALA A 3 8.63 -39.26 27.07
N LEU A 4 8.33 -40.49 26.64
CA LEU A 4 8.36 -40.89 25.22
C LEU A 4 7.21 -40.23 24.43
N THR A 5 6.01 -40.13 25.02
CA THR A 5 4.84 -39.50 24.38
C THR A 5 5.03 -38.00 24.10
N GLY A 6 5.77 -37.28 24.96
CA GLY A 6 6.09 -35.86 24.76
C GLY A 6 7.07 -35.61 23.61
N LEU A 7 8.03 -36.51 23.40
CA LEU A 7 8.98 -36.44 22.27
C LEU A 7 8.31 -36.72 20.93
N TYR A 8 7.36 -37.67 20.87
CA TYR A 8 6.60 -37.95 19.65
C TYR A 8 5.66 -36.81 19.25
N LEU A 9 4.99 -36.15 20.22
CA LEU A 9 4.18 -34.96 19.92
C LEU A 9 5.03 -33.79 19.43
N SER A 10 6.20 -33.55 20.02
CA SER A 10 7.08 -32.46 19.60
C SER A 10 7.68 -32.69 18.21
N ALA A 11 8.07 -33.92 17.87
CA ALA A 11 8.58 -34.27 16.54
C ALA A 11 7.48 -34.20 15.47
N ALA A 12 6.26 -34.63 15.78
CA ALA A 12 5.11 -34.50 14.87
C ALA A 12 4.73 -33.03 14.62
N CYS A 13 4.76 -32.16 15.64
CA CYS A 13 4.53 -30.73 15.46
C CYS A 13 5.62 -30.03 14.63
N CYS A 14 6.89 -30.43 14.78
CA CYS A 14 7.98 -29.90 13.94
C CYS A 14 7.86 -30.35 12.47
N LEU A 15 7.47 -31.61 12.22
CA LEU A 15 7.29 -32.14 10.86
C LEU A 15 6.04 -31.57 10.17
N PHE A 16 4.93 -31.34 10.89
CA PHE A 16 3.76 -30.66 10.34
C PHE A 16 3.98 -29.16 10.13
N GLY A 17 4.79 -28.50 10.97
CA GLY A 17 5.15 -27.09 10.81
C GLY A 17 6.03 -26.82 9.59
N GLN A 18 6.84 -27.79 9.16
CA GLN A 18 7.68 -27.69 7.96
C GLN A 18 6.93 -28.04 6.67
N ALA A 19 5.97 -28.97 6.72
CA ALA A 19 5.19 -29.37 5.54
C ALA A 19 4.20 -28.30 5.05
N LEU A 20 3.87 -27.30 5.88
CA LEU A 20 2.99 -26.18 5.53
C LEU A 20 3.75 -24.89 5.15
N ALA A 21 5.09 -24.92 5.16
CA ALA A 21 5.84 -23.67 5.07
C ALA A 21 5.85 -23.08 3.65
N TRP A 22 5.94 -23.91 2.60
CA TRP A 22 6.02 -23.43 1.21
C TRP A 22 5.49 -24.51 0.27
N ASN A 23 4.33 -24.27 -0.36
CA ASN A 23 3.95 -25.07 -1.53
C ASN A 23 5.00 -24.79 -2.62
N GLN A 24 5.62 -25.82 -3.19
CA GLN A 24 6.57 -25.65 -4.28
C GLN A 24 5.85 -25.05 -5.49
N GLN A 25 6.26 -23.84 -5.88
CA GLN A 25 5.74 -23.17 -7.07
C GLN A 25 6.58 -23.55 -8.30
N PRO A 26 6.02 -23.51 -9.53
CA PRO A 26 6.79 -23.72 -10.75
C PRO A 26 7.89 -22.66 -10.90
N ASP A 27 9.04 -23.01 -11.48
CA ASP A 27 10.10 -22.02 -11.75
C ASP A 27 9.59 -20.87 -12.64
N GLY A 28 9.89 -19.63 -12.26
CA GLY A 28 9.51 -18.43 -13.00
C GLY A 28 8.07 -17.95 -12.77
N TYR A 29 7.35 -18.52 -11.80
CA TYR A 29 5.99 -18.08 -11.47
C TYR A 29 5.92 -16.63 -10.96
N GLU A 30 7.03 -16.05 -10.49
CA GLU A 30 7.06 -14.69 -9.93
C GLU A 30 6.90 -13.59 -10.99
N VAL A 31 7.08 -13.94 -12.26
CA VAL A 31 7.07 -13.01 -13.38
C VAL A 31 6.03 -13.43 -14.39
N ILE A 32 5.20 -12.48 -14.81
CA ILE A 32 4.35 -12.63 -15.99
C ILE A 32 4.77 -11.59 -17.02
N ASP A 33 5.20 -12.09 -18.17
CA ASP A 33 5.61 -11.23 -19.28
C ASP A 33 4.44 -10.42 -19.84
N GLY A 34 4.77 -9.36 -20.57
CA GLY A 34 3.78 -8.62 -21.35
C GLY A 34 3.18 -9.49 -22.45
N PHE A 35 2.04 -9.07 -23.01
CA PHE A 35 1.43 -9.78 -24.13
C PHE A 35 2.19 -9.47 -25.44
N ASP A 36 2.48 -10.51 -26.24
CA ASP A 36 3.19 -10.42 -27.52
C ASP A 36 2.25 -10.03 -28.68
N GLY A 37 1.59 -8.88 -28.55
CA GLY A 37 0.67 -8.34 -29.54
C GLY A 37 -0.81 -8.65 -29.27
N SER A 38 -1.71 -7.97 -29.98
CA SER A 38 -3.15 -7.96 -29.71
C SER A 38 -3.82 -9.34 -29.71
N GLU A 39 -3.34 -10.24 -30.56
CA GLU A 39 -3.83 -11.63 -30.71
C GLU A 39 -3.69 -12.42 -29.38
N SER A 40 -2.66 -12.11 -28.59
CA SER A 40 -2.30 -12.84 -27.37
C SER A 40 -2.97 -12.32 -26.10
N VAL A 41 -3.66 -11.17 -26.15
CA VAL A 41 -4.26 -10.50 -24.97
C VAL A 41 -5.23 -11.41 -24.23
N ALA A 42 -6.02 -12.20 -24.95
CA ALA A 42 -6.98 -13.12 -24.33
C ALA A 42 -6.28 -14.26 -23.58
N ALA A 43 -5.16 -14.77 -24.10
CA ALA A 43 -4.33 -15.77 -23.43
C ALA A 43 -3.65 -15.16 -22.21
N TRP A 44 -2.98 -14.03 -22.38
CA TRP A 44 -2.32 -13.29 -21.31
C TRP A 44 -3.27 -12.95 -20.14
N ARG A 45 -4.53 -12.56 -20.41
CA ARG A 45 -5.53 -12.30 -19.35
C ARG A 45 -5.86 -13.54 -18.51
N ARG A 46 -5.88 -14.72 -19.13
CA ARG A 46 -6.10 -15.98 -18.41
C ARG A 46 -4.89 -16.29 -17.54
N ASP A 47 -3.69 -16.15 -18.09
CA ASP A 47 -2.44 -16.39 -17.37
C ASP A 47 -2.28 -15.42 -16.21
N TRP A 48 -2.60 -14.15 -16.41
CA TRP A 48 -2.66 -13.12 -15.35
C TRP A 48 -3.62 -13.48 -14.22
N THR A 49 -4.77 -14.08 -14.55
CA THR A 49 -5.74 -14.51 -13.55
C THR A 49 -5.21 -15.68 -12.73
N ALA A 50 -4.52 -16.63 -13.37
CA ALA A 50 -3.89 -17.76 -12.70
C ALA A 50 -2.72 -17.30 -11.82
N TRP A 51 -1.80 -16.51 -12.39
CA TRP A 51 -0.67 -15.88 -11.70
C TRP A 51 -1.13 -15.12 -10.46
N LYS A 52 -2.12 -14.24 -10.59
CA LYS A 52 -2.66 -13.49 -9.45
C LYS A 52 -3.17 -14.38 -8.33
N LYS A 53 -3.84 -15.50 -8.66
CA LYS A 53 -4.30 -16.45 -7.64
C LYS A 53 -3.11 -17.12 -6.93
N MET A 54 -2.08 -17.49 -7.67
CA MET A 54 -0.85 -18.06 -7.10
C MET A 54 -0.15 -17.04 -6.20
N GLU A 55 0.00 -15.80 -6.64
CA GLU A 55 0.58 -14.71 -5.83
C GLU A 55 -0.20 -14.44 -4.55
N MET A 56 -1.54 -14.39 -4.61
CA MET A 56 -2.34 -14.23 -3.40
C MET A 56 -2.12 -15.38 -2.42
N ILE A 57 -1.94 -16.62 -2.89
CA ILE A 57 -1.64 -17.78 -2.05
C ILE A 57 -0.23 -17.64 -1.45
N THR A 58 0.78 -17.33 -2.27
CA THR A 58 2.18 -17.18 -1.86
C THR A 58 2.32 -16.06 -0.81
N ASN A 59 1.68 -14.92 -1.03
CA ASN A 59 1.67 -13.80 -0.09
C ASN A 59 0.74 -14.01 1.11
N ARG A 60 0.08 -15.18 1.21
CA ARG A 60 -0.91 -15.51 2.27
C ARG A 60 -1.98 -14.44 2.41
N TYR A 61 -2.39 -13.85 1.29
CA TYR A 61 -3.37 -12.78 1.25
C TYR A 61 -4.67 -13.24 1.91
N SER A 62 -5.13 -12.47 2.89
CA SER A 62 -6.48 -12.56 3.41
C SER A 62 -7.24 -11.29 3.04
N PRO A 63 -8.46 -11.40 2.49
CA PRO A 63 -9.30 -10.24 2.22
C PRO A 63 -9.76 -9.50 3.50
N ASN A 64 -9.52 -10.10 4.67
CA ASN A 64 -9.80 -9.51 5.97
C ASN A 64 -8.54 -8.92 6.65
N ASP A 65 -7.37 -8.99 5.99
CA ASP A 65 -6.16 -8.31 6.47
C ASP A 65 -6.26 -6.80 6.26
N SER A 66 -5.31 -6.07 6.85
CA SER A 66 -5.30 -4.61 6.79
C SER A 66 -5.25 -4.10 5.37
N CYS A 67 -6.13 -3.17 5.04
CA CYS A 67 -6.15 -2.47 3.76
C CYS A 67 -5.47 -1.10 3.90
N ASN A 68 -4.40 -0.89 3.13
CA ASN A 68 -3.71 0.39 3.02
C ASN A 68 -3.91 1.01 1.63
N THR A 69 -4.23 2.29 1.57
CA THR A 69 -4.37 3.02 0.30
C THR A 69 -3.24 4.02 0.09
N PHE A 70 -2.86 4.23 -1.17
CA PHE A 70 -1.89 5.24 -1.57
C PHE A 70 -2.61 6.48 -2.10
N LEU A 71 -2.42 7.64 -1.45
CA LEU A 71 -3.11 8.88 -1.78
C LEU A 71 -2.14 9.98 -2.20
N LYS A 72 -2.25 10.43 -3.46
CA LYS A 72 -1.56 11.63 -3.94
C LYS A 72 -2.34 12.86 -3.51
N MET A 73 -1.70 13.81 -2.84
CA MET A 73 -2.40 15.00 -2.31
C MET A 73 -2.87 15.98 -3.39
N ASN A 74 -2.37 15.82 -4.60
CA ASN A 74 -2.77 16.64 -5.75
C ASN A 74 -3.93 16.00 -6.55
N ASP A 75 -4.48 14.88 -6.07
CA ASP A 75 -5.58 14.19 -6.73
C ASP A 75 -6.91 14.94 -6.52
N ARG A 76 -7.70 15.07 -7.58
CA ARG A 76 -9.04 15.70 -7.54
C ARG A 76 -10.04 14.87 -6.72
N PHE A 77 -9.71 13.62 -6.45
CA PHE A 77 -10.54 12.75 -5.64
C PHE A 77 -10.58 13.15 -4.17
N ILE A 78 -9.46 13.69 -3.64
CA ILE A 78 -9.39 14.20 -2.26
C ILE A 78 -9.51 15.72 -2.22
N TYR A 79 -9.04 16.45 -3.24
CA TYR A 79 -8.98 17.90 -3.22
C TYR A 79 -10.06 18.55 -4.10
N ASP A 80 -10.91 19.36 -3.49
CA ASP A 80 -11.91 20.18 -4.17
C ASP A 80 -11.31 21.54 -4.53
N ARG A 81 -11.35 21.87 -5.83
CA ARG A 81 -10.80 23.13 -6.36
C ARG A 81 -11.73 24.31 -6.23
N GLU A 82 -13.03 24.09 -6.11
CA GLU A 82 -14.02 25.17 -5.94
C GLU A 82 -13.95 25.74 -4.54
N THR A 83 -13.91 24.85 -3.53
CA THR A 83 -13.77 25.23 -2.12
C THR A 83 -12.32 25.40 -1.68
N GLN A 84 -11.36 24.92 -2.48
CA GLN A 84 -9.93 24.85 -2.15
C GLN A 84 -9.63 24.08 -0.87
N GLN A 85 -10.36 22.98 -0.64
CA GLN A 85 -10.27 22.18 0.57
C GLN A 85 -10.10 20.69 0.28
N TYR A 86 -9.52 20.00 1.24
CA TYR A 86 -9.51 18.54 1.25
C TYR A 86 -10.86 18.00 1.72
N THR A 87 -11.32 16.94 1.07
CA THR A 87 -12.64 16.32 1.24
C THR A 87 -12.48 14.87 1.73
N VAL A 88 -11.94 14.72 2.94
CA VAL A 88 -11.58 13.41 3.51
C VAL A 88 -12.79 12.47 3.62
N ASP A 89 -13.94 12.97 4.06
CA ASP A 89 -15.16 12.15 4.20
C ASP A 89 -15.58 11.55 2.85
N LYS A 90 -15.65 12.38 1.81
CA LYS A 90 -15.95 11.95 0.44
C LYS A 90 -14.96 10.89 -0.05
N TYR A 91 -13.65 11.15 0.13
CA TYR A 91 -12.61 10.21 -0.25
C TYR A 91 -12.79 8.85 0.43
N VAL A 92 -13.00 8.83 1.75
CA VAL A 92 -13.15 7.59 2.52
C VAL A 92 -14.41 6.84 2.09
N ASP A 93 -15.54 7.53 1.94
CA ASP A 93 -16.81 6.92 1.51
C ASP A 93 -16.67 6.25 0.14
N GLU A 94 -16.16 6.99 -0.84
CA GLU A 94 -16.03 6.46 -2.20
C GLU A 94 -14.95 5.38 -2.30
N MET A 95 -13.84 5.50 -1.57
CA MET A 95 -12.80 4.47 -1.55
C MET A 95 -13.33 3.18 -0.95
N GLN A 96 -13.97 3.25 0.22
CA GLN A 96 -14.52 2.06 0.87
C GLN A 96 -15.64 1.40 0.06
N SER A 97 -16.39 2.17 -0.73
CA SER A 97 -17.38 1.61 -1.66
C SER A 97 -16.75 0.70 -2.73
N ARG A 98 -15.47 0.92 -3.06
CA ARG A 98 -14.74 0.22 -4.14
C ARG A 98 -13.89 -0.93 -3.63
N VAL A 99 -13.25 -0.77 -2.48
CA VAL A 99 -12.23 -1.71 -1.97
C VAL A 99 -12.58 -2.34 -0.62
N GLY A 100 -13.72 -1.98 -0.03
CA GLY A 100 -14.07 -2.35 1.34
C GLY A 100 -13.42 -1.43 2.39
N PRO A 101 -13.54 -1.75 3.68
CA PRO A 101 -12.95 -0.94 4.75
C PRO A 101 -11.46 -0.67 4.53
N ILE A 102 -11.02 0.56 4.85
CA ILE A 102 -9.61 0.94 4.79
C ILE A 102 -9.10 1.21 6.20
N ASP A 103 -7.94 0.66 6.54
CA ASP A 103 -7.34 0.82 7.86
C ASP A 103 -6.36 1.99 7.92
N SER A 104 -5.74 2.29 6.79
CA SER A 104 -4.73 3.33 6.70
C SER A 104 -4.58 3.93 5.31
N VAL A 105 -4.08 5.15 5.26
CA VAL A 105 -3.73 5.86 4.04
C VAL A 105 -2.28 6.34 4.11
N LEU A 106 -1.50 6.09 3.06
CA LEU A 106 -0.23 6.74 2.82
C LEU A 106 -0.47 8.05 2.07
N ILE A 107 -0.23 9.18 2.74
CA ILE A 107 -0.31 10.51 2.11
C ILE A 107 0.99 10.79 1.38
N TRP A 108 0.92 10.97 0.07
CA TRP A 108 2.06 11.23 -0.80
C TRP A 108 2.05 12.68 -1.29
N PRO A 109 2.85 13.59 -0.68
CA PRO A 109 2.80 15.02 -0.98
C PRO A 109 3.72 15.43 -2.15
N VAL A 110 4.66 14.56 -2.54
CA VAL A 110 5.77 14.95 -3.41
C VAL A 110 5.49 14.78 -4.90
N TYR A 111 4.59 13.87 -5.31
CA TYR A 111 4.31 13.61 -6.72
C TYR A 111 3.11 14.44 -7.22
N PRO A 112 3.18 15.06 -8.41
CA PRO A 112 4.23 14.95 -9.43
C PRO A 112 5.33 16.03 -9.37
N ASN A 113 5.41 16.81 -8.29
CA ASN A 113 6.12 18.09 -8.30
C ASN A 113 7.57 18.05 -7.80
N ILE A 114 7.99 16.99 -7.11
CA ILE A 114 9.37 16.88 -6.60
C ILE A 114 10.39 16.90 -7.74
N GLY A 115 11.45 17.69 -7.58
CA GLY A 115 12.46 17.92 -8.61
C GLY A 115 12.12 18.99 -9.65
N VAL A 116 10.92 19.59 -9.64
CA VAL A 116 10.58 20.73 -10.52
C VAL A 116 11.33 22.00 -10.12
N ASP A 117 11.67 22.12 -8.83
CA ASP A 117 12.45 23.20 -8.25
C ASP A 117 13.23 22.66 -7.04
N ASN A 118 13.91 23.53 -6.29
CA ASN A 118 14.80 23.13 -5.20
C ASN A 118 14.09 22.67 -3.90
N ARG A 119 12.75 22.67 -3.83
CA ARG A 119 12.00 22.27 -2.63
C ARG A 119 12.05 20.77 -2.39
N ASN A 120 12.38 20.39 -1.16
CA ASN A 120 12.45 18.99 -0.73
C ASN A 120 11.07 18.43 -0.33
N GLN A 121 11.01 17.16 0.04
CA GLN A 121 9.78 16.47 0.43
C GLN A 121 9.02 17.15 1.57
N TRP A 122 9.73 17.78 2.51
CA TRP A 122 9.15 18.44 3.67
C TRP A 122 8.58 19.80 3.30
N ASP A 123 9.26 20.53 2.41
CA ASP A 123 8.70 21.71 1.76
C ASP A 123 7.41 21.36 1.02
N ARG A 124 7.42 20.27 0.22
CA ARG A 124 6.22 19.82 -0.49
C ARG A 124 5.06 19.48 0.46
N LEU A 125 5.36 18.90 1.62
CA LEU A 125 4.34 18.64 2.65
C LEU A 125 3.80 19.95 3.24
N ARG A 126 4.67 20.93 3.53
CA ARG A 126 4.29 22.25 4.07
C ARG A 126 3.62 23.17 3.05
N ASP A 127 3.79 22.91 1.76
CA ASP A 127 3.19 23.67 0.67
C ASP A 127 1.77 23.21 0.32
N LEU A 128 1.30 22.11 0.93
CA LEU A 128 -0.08 21.68 0.75
C LEU A 128 -1.05 22.77 1.26
N PRO A 129 -2.27 22.86 0.70
CA PRO A 129 -3.31 23.78 1.15
C PRO A 129 -3.46 23.82 2.68
N GLY A 130 -3.40 25.03 3.23
CA GLY A 130 -3.44 25.28 4.69
C GLY A 130 -2.11 25.02 5.42
N GLY A 131 -1.05 24.64 4.71
CA GLY A 131 0.27 24.35 5.25
C GLY A 131 0.28 23.23 6.29
N GLY A 132 1.20 23.29 7.25
CA GLY A 132 1.30 22.28 8.30
C GLY A 132 0.02 22.11 9.13
N GLU A 133 -0.71 23.20 9.41
CA GLU A 133 -1.99 23.12 10.12
C GLU A 133 -3.09 22.51 9.25
N GLY A 134 -3.11 22.81 7.95
CA GLY A 134 -4.01 22.14 6.99
C GLY A 134 -3.77 20.63 6.93
N VAL A 135 -2.50 20.20 6.89
CA VAL A 135 -2.12 18.79 6.94
C VAL A 135 -2.57 18.14 8.25
N LYS A 136 -2.40 18.81 9.40
CA LYS A 136 -2.93 18.31 10.69
C LYS A 136 -4.46 18.17 10.68
N GLY A 137 -5.16 19.09 10.02
CA GLY A 137 -6.61 19.01 9.82
C GLY A 137 -7.00 17.76 9.04
N VAL A 138 -6.36 17.52 7.88
CA VAL A 138 -6.56 16.31 7.07
C VAL A 138 -6.32 15.04 7.87
N ILE A 139 -5.23 15.00 8.65
CA ILE A 139 -4.90 13.85 9.51
C ILE A 139 -5.99 13.64 10.57
N SER A 140 -6.46 14.72 11.18
CA SER A 140 -7.53 14.67 12.19
C SER A 140 -8.83 14.14 11.59
N ASP A 141 -9.17 14.51 10.37
CA ASP A 141 -10.34 14.00 9.67
C ASP A 141 -10.23 12.51 9.33
N PHE A 142 -9.06 12.03 8.92
CA PHE A 142 -8.84 10.59 8.74
C PHE A 142 -8.97 9.83 10.06
N HIS A 143 -8.36 10.35 11.14
CA HIS A 143 -8.46 9.74 12.46
C HIS A 143 -9.90 9.73 12.99
N ARG A 144 -10.70 10.79 12.72
CA ARG A 144 -12.14 10.83 13.04
C ARG A 144 -12.90 9.70 12.34
N ARG A 145 -12.44 9.27 11.16
CA ARG A 145 -12.99 8.14 10.40
C ARG A 145 -12.40 6.78 10.78
N GLY A 146 -11.52 6.73 11.78
CA GLY A 146 -10.85 5.49 12.20
C GLY A 146 -9.71 5.05 11.27
N VAL A 147 -9.32 5.88 10.30
CA VAL A 147 -8.27 5.57 9.32
C VAL A 147 -6.95 6.15 9.81
N ARG A 148 -5.89 5.33 9.88
CA ARG A 148 -4.55 5.80 10.28
C ARG A 148 -3.84 6.49 9.10
N VAL A 149 -3.03 7.50 9.40
CA VAL A 149 -2.24 8.18 8.36
C VAL A 149 -0.77 7.80 8.44
N ILE A 150 -0.18 7.48 7.30
CA ILE A 150 1.25 7.28 7.11
C ILE A 150 1.78 8.44 6.26
N ILE A 151 2.85 9.07 6.72
CA ILE A 151 3.60 10.07 5.95
C ILE A 151 4.93 9.41 5.56
N PRO A 152 5.23 9.28 4.26
CA PRO A 152 6.47 8.65 3.80
C PRO A 152 7.66 9.55 4.10
N TYR A 153 8.77 8.92 4.50
CA TYR A 153 10.10 9.48 4.31
C TYR A 153 10.67 8.96 2.99
N ASN A 154 11.09 9.86 2.13
CA ASN A 154 11.70 9.55 0.84
C ASN A 154 13.23 9.65 0.97
N PRO A 155 13.95 8.54 1.24
CA PRO A 155 15.41 8.57 1.42
C PRO A 155 16.17 8.90 0.14
N TRP A 156 15.51 8.77 -1.01
CA TRP A 156 16.06 9.10 -2.33
C TRP A 156 15.93 10.59 -2.67
N ASP A 157 15.27 11.40 -1.83
CA ASP A 157 15.19 12.85 -1.99
C ASP A 157 16.49 13.54 -1.55
N ILE A 158 17.58 13.25 -2.27
CA ILE A 158 18.92 13.78 -2.02
C ILE A 158 19.36 14.83 -3.06
N GLY A 159 18.56 15.02 -4.12
CA GLY A 159 18.84 15.97 -5.19
C GLY A 159 18.27 17.38 -4.96
N ASN A 160 17.41 17.55 -3.95
CA ASN A 160 16.80 18.83 -3.60
C ASN A 160 17.52 19.50 -2.43
N ARG A 161 17.06 20.68 -2.02
CA ARG A 161 17.63 21.42 -0.87
C ARG A 161 17.55 20.58 0.41
N ASN A 162 18.65 20.45 1.13
CA ASN A 162 18.67 19.78 2.43
C ASN A 162 17.67 20.40 3.42
N GLU A 163 17.02 19.55 4.21
CA GLU A 163 16.20 19.99 5.33
C GLU A 163 17.07 20.33 6.53
N SER A 164 16.84 21.48 7.15
CA SER A 164 17.57 21.88 8.34
C SER A 164 17.05 21.13 9.56
N GLY A 165 17.93 20.45 10.30
CA GLY A 165 17.59 19.79 11.57
C GLY A 165 17.06 18.36 11.43
N LEU A 166 17.20 17.75 10.24
CA LEU A 166 17.12 16.31 10.03
C LEU A 166 18.51 15.71 9.84
#